data_AF-A0A923H985-F1
#
_entry.id   AF-A0A923H985-F1
#
_cell.length_a   1.000
_cell.length_b   1.000
_cell.length_c   1.000
_cell.angle_alpha   90.00
_cell.angle_beta   90.00
_cell.angle_gamma   90.00
#
_symmetry.space_group_name_H-M   'P 1'
#
loop_
_entity.id
_entity.type
_entity.pdbx_description
1 polymer ?
#
loop_
_entity_poly.entity_id
_entity_poly.type
_entity_poly.pdbx_seq_one_letter_code
_entity_poly.pdbx_strand_id
1 'polypeptide(L)'
;MKKLVISTLTLILIIALAYQIKPIQHTANAIVSEVKPTSLLNKDSLTIKSRVNIPKGYKRVAYLKGSFQDYLRNYKLKPFGTKIINYDDTEYFWQFGHIGVLEIPVPKNGLQQCADALIRIRSEYLWDNNRKDEIGFNFTSGHYCSWKKYAEGYRPKINGNKVTFHKTASKNHSKENFYKYLNLIYMYSGTLSLYNELPKINNPNNLKIGDMLIKGGSPGHIVMICDEAVNSNGDKIYLLCQGNTPAQSVHLVKNLEDSQISPWYRLEKDAVIPVSNYTFYSSKFVRFK
;
A
#
# COMPACT_ATOMS: atom_id res chain seq x y z
N MET A 1 75.09 3.25 23.08
CA MET A 1 75.24 3.42 21.61
C MET A 1 74.29 2.53 20.80
N LYS A 2 74.20 1.20 21.03
CA LYS A 2 73.31 0.31 20.25
C LYS A 2 71.80 0.64 20.29
N LYS A 3 71.24 1.08 21.44
CA LYS A 3 69.81 1.44 21.55
C LYS A 3 69.42 2.72 20.78
N LEU A 4 70.35 3.69 20.68
CA LEU A 4 70.12 4.97 19.98
C LEU A 4 70.15 4.80 18.45
N VAL A 5 70.95 3.84 17.96
CA VAL A 5 71.05 3.49 16.54
C VAL A 5 69.79 2.74 16.08
N ILE A 6 69.23 1.86 16.92
CA ILE A 6 68.00 1.12 16.61
C ILE A 6 66.78 2.05 16.58
N SER A 7 66.69 3.02 17.49
CA SER A 7 65.58 3.99 17.53
C SER A 7 65.61 4.97 16.35
N THR A 8 66.81 5.35 15.89
CA THR A 8 66.96 6.21 14.70
C THR A 8 66.63 5.46 13.41
N LEU A 9 67.05 4.20 13.28
CA LEU A 9 66.69 3.34 12.14
C LEU A 9 65.18 3.05 12.05
N THR A 10 64.50 2.83 13.18
CA THR A 10 63.04 2.62 13.18
C THR A 10 62.27 3.89 12.83
N LEU A 11 62.72 5.06 13.28
CA LEU A 11 62.09 6.33 12.92
C LEU A 11 62.24 6.65 11.42
N ILE A 12 63.42 6.39 10.84
CA ILE A 12 63.66 6.56 9.40
C ILE A 12 62.77 5.60 8.58
N LEU A 13 62.58 4.36 9.05
CA LEU A 13 61.71 3.39 8.38
C LEU A 13 60.23 3.80 8.41
N ILE A 14 59.75 4.34 9.55
CA ILE A 14 58.37 4.83 9.69
C ILE A 14 58.14 6.06 8.81
N ILE A 15 59.11 6.97 8.72
CA ILE A 15 59.02 8.13 7.83
C ILE A 15 59.03 7.68 6.36
N ALA A 16 59.85 6.70 5.99
CA ALA A 16 59.86 6.15 4.63
C ALA A 16 58.53 5.47 4.26
N LEU A 17 57.92 4.72 5.20
CA LEU A 17 56.58 4.14 5.05
C LEU A 17 55.49 5.22 4.92
N ALA A 18 55.57 6.31 5.70
CA ALA A 18 54.64 7.43 5.61
C ALA A 18 54.76 8.18 4.26
N TYR A 19 55.97 8.25 3.67
CA TYR A 19 56.18 8.86 2.34
C TYR A 19 55.74 7.96 1.17
N GLN A 20 55.66 6.64 1.35
CA GLN A 20 55.08 5.73 0.36
C GLN A 20 53.54 5.75 0.35
N ILE A 21 52.91 6.23 1.42
CA ILE A 21 51.46 6.45 1.51
C ILE A 21 51.17 7.91 1.18
N LYS A 22 51.37 8.32 -0.08
CA LYS A 22 50.72 9.54 -0.57
C LYS A 22 49.24 9.21 -0.77
N PRO A 23 48.29 9.92 -0.14
CA PRO A 23 46.89 9.78 -0.50
C PRO A 23 46.76 10.23 -1.95
N ILE A 24 46.35 9.31 -2.82
CA ILE A 24 45.94 9.64 -4.17
C ILE A 24 44.69 10.50 -4.03
N GLN A 25 44.86 11.82 -4.07
CA GLN A 25 43.75 12.73 -4.33
C GLN A 25 43.30 12.48 -5.77
N HIS A 26 42.39 11.53 -5.94
CA HIS A 26 41.56 11.49 -7.15
C HIS A 26 40.70 12.74 -7.13
N THR A 27 41.19 13.79 -7.79
CA THR A 27 40.39 14.89 -8.32
C THR A 27 39.51 14.34 -9.44
N ALA A 28 38.47 13.58 -9.06
CA ALA A 28 37.33 13.37 -9.91
C ALA A 28 36.54 14.68 -9.93
N ASN A 29 36.89 15.59 -10.83
CA ASN A 29 35.96 16.60 -11.32
C ASN A 29 34.89 15.89 -12.16
N ALA A 30 34.12 15.02 -11.53
CA ALA A 30 32.81 14.68 -12.03
C ALA A 30 31.95 15.91 -11.72
N ILE A 31 31.60 16.65 -12.77
CA ILE A 31 30.41 17.49 -12.74
C ILE A 31 29.25 16.50 -12.59
N VAL A 32 29.01 16.06 -11.35
CA VAL A 32 27.73 15.52 -10.95
C VAL A 32 26.85 16.76 -10.97
N SER A 33 26.21 17.00 -12.12
CA SER A 33 24.98 17.76 -12.12
C SER A 33 24.11 17.12 -11.05
N GLU A 34 23.99 17.77 -9.88
CA GLU A 34 22.94 17.48 -8.92
C GLU A 34 21.62 17.71 -9.66
N VAL A 35 21.16 16.68 -10.36
CA VAL A 35 19.78 16.61 -10.78
C VAL A 35 19.03 16.41 -9.48
N LYS A 36 18.67 17.51 -8.82
CA LYS A 36 17.69 17.46 -7.72
C LYS A 36 16.54 16.62 -8.25
N PRO A 37 16.19 15.49 -7.58
CA PRO A 37 15.09 14.66 -8.03
C PRO A 37 13.88 15.59 -8.19
N THR A 38 13.35 15.69 -9.40
CA THR A 38 12.14 16.47 -9.61
C THR A 38 11.06 15.78 -8.80
N SER A 39 10.70 16.39 -7.67
CA SER A 39 9.71 15.83 -6.76
C SER A 39 8.43 15.55 -7.55
N LEU A 40 8.07 14.28 -7.67
CA LEU A 40 6.82 13.85 -8.32
C LEU A 40 5.59 14.15 -7.46
N LEU A 41 5.68 15.09 -6.53
CA LEU A 41 4.63 15.43 -5.58
C LEU A 41 4.20 16.88 -5.78
N ASN A 42 2.89 17.07 -5.95
CA ASN A 42 2.22 18.36 -5.87
C ASN A 42 1.57 18.47 -4.48
N LYS A 43 2.17 19.27 -3.60
CA LYS A 43 1.81 19.35 -2.18
C LYS A 43 0.47 20.04 -1.93
N ASP A 44 0.00 20.88 -2.86
CA ASP A 44 -1.26 21.64 -2.70
C ASP A 44 -2.49 20.87 -3.19
N SER A 45 -2.28 19.66 -3.70
CA SER A 45 -3.33 18.82 -4.27
C SER A 45 -4.02 17.91 -3.25
N LEU A 46 -5.31 17.64 -3.44
CA LEU A 46 -6.17 16.87 -2.51
C LEU A 46 -6.77 15.59 -3.11
N THR A 47 -6.22 15.08 -4.22
CA THR A 47 -6.60 13.76 -4.78
C THR A 47 -5.36 12.95 -5.11
N ILE A 48 -5.47 11.63 -5.24
CA ILE A 48 -4.33 10.76 -5.61
C ILE A 48 -3.71 11.22 -6.95
N LYS A 49 -4.54 11.36 -7.99
CA LYS A 49 -4.11 11.81 -9.33
C LYS A 49 -3.37 13.15 -9.31
N SER A 50 -3.89 14.12 -8.57
CA SER A 50 -3.34 15.47 -8.59
C SER A 50 -2.14 15.60 -7.64
N ARG A 51 -2.08 14.81 -6.55
CA ARG A 51 -0.97 14.77 -5.59
C ARG A 51 0.30 14.21 -6.18
N VAL A 52 0.20 13.21 -7.06
CA VAL A 52 1.38 12.52 -7.60
C VAL A 52 1.49 12.76 -9.10
N ASN A 53 2.57 13.39 -9.54
CA ASN A 53 2.90 13.56 -10.94
C ASN A 53 3.46 12.26 -11.54
N ILE A 54 3.24 12.06 -12.83
CA ILE A 54 3.85 10.94 -13.56
C ILE A 54 5.33 11.26 -13.85
N PRO A 55 6.22 10.26 -13.84
CA PRO A 55 7.60 10.46 -14.29
C PRO A 55 7.65 10.83 -15.77
N LYS A 56 8.75 11.48 -16.19
CA LYS A 56 8.98 11.83 -17.60
C LYS A 56 8.93 10.56 -18.48
N GLY A 57 8.26 10.66 -19.63
CA GLY A 57 8.11 9.54 -20.57
C GLY A 57 6.94 8.60 -20.28
N TYR A 58 6.22 8.80 -19.17
CA TYR A 58 5.00 8.06 -18.87
C TYR A 58 3.75 8.86 -19.23
N LYS A 59 2.65 8.13 -19.47
CA LYS A 59 1.29 8.66 -19.55
C LYS A 59 0.38 7.85 -18.63
N ARG A 60 -0.61 8.48 -18.01
CA ARG A 60 -1.63 7.75 -17.24
C ARG A 60 -2.46 6.87 -18.15
N VAL A 61 -2.75 5.64 -17.74
CA VAL A 61 -3.69 4.77 -18.45
C VAL A 61 -5.11 5.34 -18.30
N ALA A 62 -5.86 5.41 -19.40
CA ALA A 62 -7.22 5.95 -19.38
C ALA A 62 -8.22 4.92 -18.84
N TYR A 63 -9.20 5.40 -18.07
CA TYR A 63 -10.31 4.62 -17.55
C TYR A 63 -11.62 5.34 -17.78
N LEU A 64 -12.70 4.58 -17.91
CA LEU A 64 -14.05 5.13 -18.02
C LEU A 64 -14.40 5.92 -16.74
N LYS A 65 -14.98 7.11 -16.92
CA LYS A 65 -15.47 7.94 -15.82
C LYS A 65 -16.52 7.17 -15.00
N GLY A 66 -16.41 7.23 -13.67
CA GLY A 66 -17.31 6.49 -12.76
C GLY A 66 -16.98 5.00 -12.61
N SER A 67 -15.96 4.49 -13.29
CA SER A 67 -15.41 3.15 -12.99
C SER A 67 -14.74 3.12 -11.61
N PHE A 68 -14.51 1.93 -11.06
CA PHE A 68 -13.79 1.79 -9.79
C PHE A 68 -12.37 2.36 -9.88
N GLN A 69 -11.76 2.28 -11.06
CA GLN A 69 -10.43 2.79 -11.33
C GLN A 69 -10.39 4.32 -11.33
N ASP A 70 -11.39 4.94 -11.96
CA ASP A 70 -11.55 6.40 -11.94
C ASP A 70 -11.86 6.89 -10.51
N TYR A 71 -12.71 6.17 -9.77
CA TYR A 71 -13.00 6.46 -8.36
C TYR A 71 -11.74 6.43 -7.49
N LEU A 72 -10.95 5.36 -7.57
CA LEU A 72 -9.70 5.21 -6.81
C LEU A 72 -8.69 6.30 -7.16
N ARG A 73 -8.42 6.53 -8.45
CA ARG A 73 -7.44 7.53 -8.87
C ARG A 73 -7.80 8.95 -8.41
N ASN A 74 -9.09 9.25 -8.23
CA ASN A 74 -9.56 10.55 -7.76
C ASN A 74 -9.94 10.56 -6.27
N TYR A 75 -9.57 9.51 -5.51
CA TYR A 75 -9.87 9.44 -4.09
C TYR A 75 -9.25 10.64 -3.35
N LYS A 76 -10.04 11.23 -2.43
CA LYS A 76 -9.62 12.43 -1.70
C LYS A 76 -8.52 12.13 -0.70
N LEU A 77 -7.59 13.08 -0.58
CA LEU A 77 -6.49 13.06 0.37
C LEU A 77 -6.63 14.21 1.35
N LYS A 78 -6.14 13.97 2.57
CA LYS A 78 -5.86 15.05 3.53
C LYS A 78 -4.73 15.96 3.01
N PRO A 79 -4.59 17.19 3.55
CA PRO A 79 -3.50 18.09 3.19
C PRO A 79 -2.13 17.43 3.27
N PHE A 80 -1.21 17.82 2.41
CA PHE A 80 0.15 17.27 2.39
C PHE A 80 0.85 17.46 3.76
N GLY A 81 1.62 16.46 4.17
CA GLY A 81 2.27 16.45 5.48
C GLY A 81 1.39 15.96 6.64
N THR A 82 0.10 15.68 6.39
CA THR A 82 -0.77 15.03 7.40
C THR A 82 -0.14 13.71 7.86
N LYS A 83 -0.08 13.55 9.19
CA LYS A 83 0.47 12.35 9.83
C LYS A 83 -0.48 11.16 9.72
N ILE A 84 0.09 9.97 9.61
CA ILE A 84 -0.65 8.74 9.85
C ILE A 84 -0.97 8.69 11.35
N ILE A 85 -2.24 8.56 11.69
CA ILE A 85 -2.70 8.29 13.06
C ILE A 85 -3.18 6.84 13.19
N ASN A 86 -2.94 6.25 14.35
CA ASN A 86 -3.46 4.96 14.78
C ASN A 86 -4.92 5.11 15.25
N TYR A 87 -5.59 3.98 15.50
CA TYR A 87 -6.98 3.95 15.98
C TYR A 87 -7.20 4.58 17.37
N ASP A 88 -6.14 4.72 18.17
CA ASP A 88 -6.13 5.34 19.49
C ASP A 88 -5.72 6.83 19.45
N ASP A 89 -5.79 7.44 18.27
CA ASP A 89 -5.42 8.83 17.99
C ASP A 89 -3.91 9.15 18.17
N THR A 90 -3.06 8.15 18.46
CA THR A 90 -1.59 8.33 18.50
C THR A 90 -0.98 8.44 17.10
N GLU A 91 0.16 9.13 16.98
CA GLU A 91 0.91 9.15 15.73
C GLU A 91 1.56 7.79 15.46
N TYR A 92 1.43 7.28 14.24
CA TYR A 92 2.15 6.10 13.81
C TYR A 92 3.65 6.39 13.73
N PHE A 93 4.50 5.54 14.29
CA PHE A 93 5.93 5.84 14.39
C PHE A 93 6.62 5.99 13.01
N TRP A 94 6.18 5.25 11.99
CA TRP A 94 6.81 5.24 10.66
C TRP A 94 6.12 6.21 9.69
N GLN A 95 6.39 7.50 9.87
CA GLN A 95 5.88 8.58 9.00
C GLN A 95 6.70 8.77 7.71
N PHE A 96 7.87 8.15 7.60
CA PHE A 96 8.74 8.30 6.41
C PHE A 96 8.22 7.51 5.19
N GLY A 97 7.38 6.50 5.43
CA GLY A 97 6.88 5.56 4.44
C GLY A 97 5.67 6.02 3.63
N HIS A 98 5.14 7.23 3.84
CA HIS A 98 3.94 7.70 3.14
C HIS A 98 4.09 9.09 2.51
N ILE A 99 3.24 9.37 1.53
CA ILE A 99 3.20 10.66 0.80
C ILE A 99 1.80 11.32 0.80
N GLY A 100 0.83 10.68 1.43
CA GLY A 100 -0.51 11.20 1.59
C GLY A 100 -1.39 10.28 2.42
N VAL A 101 -2.36 10.86 3.12
CA VAL A 101 -3.36 10.13 3.91
C VAL A 101 -4.71 10.26 3.18
N LEU A 102 -5.37 9.14 2.90
CA LEU A 102 -6.69 9.14 2.29
C LEU A 102 -7.71 9.72 3.29
N GLU A 103 -8.74 10.36 2.77
CA GLU A 103 -9.85 10.90 3.57
C GLU A 103 -10.81 9.78 3.99
N ILE A 104 -10.28 8.81 4.76
CA ILE A 104 -11.00 7.68 5.33
C ILE A 104 -10.84 7.75 6.85
N PRO A 105 -11.94 7.85 7.62
CA PRO A 105 -11.88 7.80 9.07
C PRO A 105 -11.26 6.50 9.57
N VAL A 106 -10.40 6.61 10.58
CA VAL A 106 -9.91 5.46 11.34
C VAL A 106 -10.95 5.17 12.43
N PRO A 107 -11.53 3.97 12.49
CA PRO A 107 -12.54 3.68 13.51
C PRO A 107 -11.86 3.44 14.86
N LYS A 108 -12.43 4.03 15.92
CA LYS A 108 -11.87 3.98 17.29
C LYS A 108 -11.91 2.58 17.92
N ASN A 109 -12.66 1.65 17.35
CA ASN A 109 -12.76 0.28 17.83
C ASN A 109 -11.59 -0.62 17.37
N GLY A 110 -10.59 -0.06 16.66
CA GLY A 110 -9.41 -0.80 16.19
C GLY A 110 -9.69 -1.78 15.05
N LEU A 111 -10.94 -1.88 14.58
CA LEU A 111 -11.29 -2.59 13.34
C LEU A 111 -10.82 -1.75 12.14
N GLN A 112 -10.99 -2.26 10.92
CA GLN A 112 -10.45 -1.61 9.72
C GLN A 112 -8.92 -1.79 9.57
N GLN A 113 -8.48 -3.04 9.65
CA GLN A 113 -7.10 -3.43 9.34
C GLN A 113 -6.79 -3.33 7.83
N CYS A 114 -5.61 -3.77 7.40
CA CYS A 114 -5.15 -3.65 6.01
C CYS A 114 -6.18 -4.12 4.96
N ALA A 115 -6.75 -5.32 5.10
CA ALA A 115 -7.75 -5.85 4.18
C ALA A 115 -9.10 -5.11 4.29
N ASP A 116 -9.52 -4.78 5.50
CA ASP A 116 -10.79 -4.12 5.79
C ASP A 116 -10.88 -2.73 5.15
N ALA A 117 -9.77 -1.98 5.16
CA ALA A 117 -9.69 -0.69 4.49
C ALA A 117 -9.99 -0.81 2.99
N LEU A 118 -9.47 -1.85 2.34
CA LEU A 118 -9.69 -2.12 0.92
C LEU A 118 -11.11 -2.61 0.64
N ILE A 119 -11.64 -3.46 1.52
CA ILE A 119 -13.06 -3.90 1.52
C ILE A 119 -13.99 -2.69 1.61
N ARG A 120 -13.70 -1.75 2.52
CA ARG A 120 -14.47 -0.51 2.71
C ARG A 120 -14.50 0.32 1.44
N ILE A 121 -13.33 0.61 0.87
CA ILE A 121 -13.21 1.43 -0.35
C ILE A 121 -14.03 0.83 -1.50
N ARG A 122 -13.94 -0.49 -1.72
CA ARG A 122 -14.74 -1.18 -2.75
C ARG A 122 -16.23 -1.12 -2.44
N SER A 123 -16.61 -1.33 -1.18
CA SER A 123 -18.01 -1.37 -0.77
C SER A 123 -18.67 0.01 -0.82
N GLU A 124 -17.96 1.07 -0.43
CA GLU A 124 -18.43 2.47 -0.54
C GLU A 124 -18.56 2.88 -2.02
N TYR A 125 -17.61 2.52 -2.88
CA TYR A 125 -17.77 2.71 -4.33
C TYR A 125 -19.06 2.04 -4.86
N LEU A 126 -19.29 0.78 -4.53
CA LEU A 126 -20.50 0.05 -4.96
C LEU A 126 -21.77 0.69 -4.37
N TRP A 127 -21.71 1.13 -3.11
CA TRP A 127 -22.81 1.81 -2.45
C TRP A 127 -23.21 3.11 -3.17
N ASP A 128 -22.24 3.98 -3.41
CA ASP A 128 -22.42 5.31 -4.00
C ASP A 128 -22.84 5.23 -5.48
N ASN A 129 -22.53 4.13 -6.16
CA ASN A 129 -22.92 3.87 -7.55
C ASN A 129 -24.19 3.00 -7.68
N ASN A 130 -24.96 2.83 -6.61
CA ASN A 130 -26.18 2.04 -6.57
C ASN A 130 -26.03 0.55 -6.97
N ARG A 131 -24.83 -0.01 -6.77
CA ARG A 131 -24.47 -1.40 -7.05
C ARG A 131 -24.43 -2.24 -5.77
N LYS A 132 -25.36 -1.97 -4.85
CA LYS A 132 -25.37 -2.54 -3.49
C LYS A 132 -25.49 -4.07 -3.47
N ASP A 133 -26.15 -4.63 -4.47
CA ASP A 133 -26.34 -6.09 -4.60
C ASP A 133 -25.03 -6.85 -4.88
N GLU A 134 -23.97 -6.15 -5.30
CA GLU A 134 -22.64 -6.73 -5.54
C GLU A 134 -21.76 -6.74 -4.28
N ILE A 135 -22.22 -6.15 -3.18
CA ILE A 135 -21.46 -6.09 -1.94
C ILE A 135 -21.58 -7.44 -1.20
N GLY A 136 -20.46 -8.14 -1.08
CA GLY A 136 -20.39 -9.42 -0.35
C GLY A 136 -18.97 -9.97 -0.29
N PHE A 137 -18.65 -10.66 0.80
CA PHE A 137 -17.33 -11.23 1.05
C PHE A 137 -17.44 -12.58 1.75
N ASN A 138 -16.46 -13.44 1.54
CA ASN A 138 -16.33 -14.67 2.31
C ASN A 138 -15.71 -14.39 3.67
N PHE A 139 -16.29 -14.99 4.71
CA PHE A 139 -15.59 -15.19 5.96
C PHE A 139 -14.36 -16.08 5.74
N THR A 140 -13.42 -16.06 6.67
CA THR A 140 -12.22 -16.92 6.65
C THR A 140 -12.58 -18.41 6.60
N SER A 141 -13.74 -18.78 7.15
CA SER A 141 -14.33 -20.13 7.06
C SER A 141 -14.93 -20.47 5.68
N GLY A 142 -14.86 -19.56 4.70
CA GLY A 142 -15.36 -19.75 3.34
C GLY A 142 -16.85 -19.45 3.14
N HIS A 143 -17.58 -19.09 4.19
CA HIS A 143 -19.02 -18.82 4.11
C HIS A 143 -19.27 -17.40 3.56
N TYR A 144 -20.05 -17.30 2.49
CA TYR A 144 -20.35 -16.02 1.83
C TYR A 144 -21.39 -15.21 2.61
N CYS A 145 -21.03 -13.98 2.96
CA CYS A 145 -21.92 -13.02 3.59
C CYS A 145 -22.16 -11.85 2.63
N SER A 146 -23.38 -11.75 2.10
CA SER A 146 -23.78 -10.64 1.21
C SER A 146 -24.48 -9.53 1.98
N TRP A 147 -24.27 -8.27 1.58
CA TRP A 147 -25.07 -7.13 2.05
C TRP A 147 -26.56 -7.35 1.80
N LYS A 148 -26.94 -7.87 0.62
CA LYS A 148 -28.35 -8.12 0.26
C LYS A 148 -29.09 -8.96 1.30
N LYS A 149 -28.54 -10.11 1.69
CA LYS A 149 -29.13 -10.95 2.75
C LYS A 149 -29.08 -10.27 4.12
N TYR A 150 -27.98 -9.59 4.45
CA TYR A 150 -27.87 -8.88 5.72
C TYR A 150 -28.93 -7.78 5.87
N ALA A 151 -29.16 -7.00 4.81
CA ALA A 151 -30.18 -5.95 4.77
C ALA A 151 -31.60 -6.50 4.88
N GLU A 152 -31.87 -7.71 4.38
CA GLU A 152 -33.14 -8.43 4.54
C GLU A 152 -33.32 -9.08 5.94
N GLY A 153 -32.37 -8.86 6.86
CA GLY A 153 -32.50 -9.29 8.26
C GLY A 153 -31.79 -10.60 8.62
N TYR A 154 -31.03 -11.20 7.68
CA TYR A 154 -30.25 -12.39 7.98
C TYR A 154 -28.98 -12.04 8.77
N ARG A 155 -28.66 -12.84 9.78
CA ARG A 155 -27.45 -12.71 10.60
C ARG A 155 -26.71 -14.04 10.67
N PRO A 156 -25.37 -14.02 10.72
CA PRO A 156 -24.60 -15.25 10.89
C PRO A 156 -24.79 -15.79 12.31
N LYS A 157 -25.00 -17.10 12.42
CA LYS A 157 -24.88 -17.90 13.63
C LYS A 157 -23.63 -18.76 13.48
N ILE A 158 -22.66 -18.50 14.34
CA ILE A 158 -21.30 -19.05 14.23
C ILE A 158 -21.11 -20.10 15.32
N ASN A 159 -20.69 -21.29 14.93
CA ASN A 159 -20.30 -22.37 15.83
C ASN A 159 -18.98 -22.97 15.33
N GLY A 160 -17.86 -22.54 15.93
CA GLY A 160 -16.53 -22.83 15.40
C GLY A 160 -16.38 -22.36 13.95
N ASN A 161 -15.96 -23.27 13.07
CA ASN A 161 -15.79 -22.98 11.63
C ASN A 161 -17.07 -23.11 10.80
N LYS A 162 -18.21 -23.48 11.40
CA LYS A 162 -19.50 -23.58 10.71
C LYS A 162 -20.30 -22.30 10.89
N VAL A 163 -20.80 -21.75 9.78
CA VAL A 163 -21.62 -20.54 9.79
C VAL A 163 -22.93 -20.81 9.06
N THR A 164 -24.03 -20.49 9.74
CA THR A 164 -25.39 -20.55 9.18
C THR A 164 -26.00 -19.17 9.22
N PHE A 165 -26.96 -18.86 8.34
CA PHE A 165 -27.60 -17.55 8.30
C PHE A 165 -29.08 -17.69 8.64
N HIS A 166 -29.49 -17.02 9.70
CA HIS A 166 -30.88 -17.03 10.18
C HIS A 166 -31.46 -15.62 10.11
N LYS A 167 -32.74 -15.51 9.77
CA LYS A 167 -33.45 -14.24 9.80
C LYS A 167 -33.81 -13.90 11.25
N THR A 168 -33.03 -13.02 11.87
CA THR A 168 -33.16 -12.65 13.29
C THR A 168 -33.31 -11.13 13.50
N ALA A 169 -33.25 -10.35 12.43
CA ALA A 169 -33.45 -8.91 12.46
C ALA A 169 -34.52 -8.46 11.44
N SER A 170 -35.07 -7.27 11.64
CA SER A 170 -35.94 -6.62 10.65
C SER A 170 -35.15 -6.14 9.44
N LYS A 171 -35.85 -5.99 8.31
CA LYS A 171 -35.30 -5.43 7.08
C LYS A 171 -34.80 -4.01 7.31
N ASN A 172 -33.57 -3.70 6.90
CA ASN A 172 -32.95 -2.40 7.06
C ASN A 172 -31.87 -2.14 5.99
N HIS A 173 -32.16 -1.21 5.08
CA HIS A 173 -31.25 -0.83 3.98
C HIS A 173 -30.54 0.52 4.24
N SER A 174 -30.52 1.00 5.49
CA SER A 174 -29.90 2.27 5.82
C SER A 174 -28.37 2.21 5.68
N LYS A 175 -27.75 3.36 5.45
CA LYS A 175 -26.28 3.51 5.42
C LYS A 175 -25.65 3.16 6.78
N GLU A 176 -26.35 3.45 7.87
CA GLU A 176 -25.91 3.05 9.21
C GLU A 176 -25.82 1.52 9.34
N ASN A 177 -26.84 0.79 8.85
CA ASN A 177 -26.84 -0.67 8.88
C ASN A 177 -25.77 -1.26 7.95
N PHE A 178 -25.42 -0.57 6.87
CA PHE A 178 -24.29 -0.93 6.00
C PHE A 178 -22.95 -0.87 6.73
N TYR A 179 -22.69 0.14 7.56
CA TYR A 179 -21.46 0.15 8.38
C TYR A 179 -21.48 -0.91 9.50
N LYS A 180 -22.66 -1.28 10.04
CA LYS A 180 -22.78 -2.45 10.93
C LYS A 180 -22.44 -3.76 10.21
N TYR A 181 -22.86 -3.90 8.95
CA TYR A 181 -22.47 -5.00 8.09
C TYR A 181 -20.96 -5.02 7.84
N LEU A 182 -20.33 -3.87 7.52
CA LEU A 182 -18.88 -3.82 7.32
C LEU A 182 -18.11 -4.21 8.58
N ASN A 183 -18.53 -3.75 9.77
CA ASN A 183 -17.93 -4.19 11.03
C ASN A 183 -18.02 -5.71 11.22
N LEU A 184 -19.14 -6.33 10.85
CA LEU A 184 -19.26 -7.80 10.84
C LEU A 184 -18.26 -8.44 9.88
N ILE A 185 -18.08 -7.88 8.68
CA ILE A 185 -17.09 -8.37 7.70
C ILE A 185 -15.68 -8.27 8.28
N TYR A 186 -15.31 -7.16 8.90
CA TYR A 186 -13.99 -6.95 9.50
C TYR A 186 -13.66 -7.95 10.62
N MET A 187 -14.68 -8.48 11.31
CA MET A 187 -14.49 -9.48 12.36
C MET A 187 -14.18 -10.88 11.80
N TYR A 188 -14.69 -11.21 10.62
CA TYR A 188 -14.68 -12.59 10.12
C TYR A 188 -13.95 -12.78 8.79
N SER A 189 -13.59 -11.69 8.12
CA SER A 189 -12.88 -11.67 6.84
C SER A 189 -11.55 -10.94 7.03
N GLY A 190 -10.60 -11.17 6.12
CA GLY A 190 -9.31 -10.49 6.18
C GLY A 190 -8.44 -10.89 5.00
N THR A 191 -7.14 -10.67 5.11
CA THR A 191 -6.19 -10.92 4.01
C THR A 191 -6.26 -12.37 3.53
N LEU A 192 -6.42 -13.34 4.44
CA LEU A 192 -6.56 -14.75 4.07
C LEU A 192 -7.87 -15.04 3.32
N SER A 193 -9.00 -14.47 3.73
CA SER A 193 -10.27 -14.68 3.04
C SER A 193 -10.24 -14.08 1.63
N LEU A 194 -9.74 -12.84 1.48
CA LEU A 194 -9.52 -12.19 0.18
C LEU A 194 -8.56 -12.99 -0.71
N TYR A 195 -7.46 -13.52 -0.14
CA TYR A 195 -6.55 -14.37 -0.88
C TYR A 195 -7.25 -15.62 -1.40
N ASN A 196 -8.10 -16.28 -0.62
CA ASN A 196 -8.76 -17.51 -1.04
C ASN A 196 -9.91 -17.25 -2.02
N GLU A 197 -10.68 -16.17 -1.84
CA GLU A 197 -11.91 -15.97 -2.59
C GLU A 197 -11.74 -15.23 -3.92
N LEU A 198 -10.70 -14.39 -4.05
CA LEU A 198 -10.55 -13.49 -5.20
C LEU A 198 -9.77 -14.14 -6.35
N PRO A 199 -10.18 -13.87 -7.62
CA PRO A 199 -9.43 -14.30 -8.80
C PRO A 199 -7.96 -13.87 -8.77
N LYS A 200 -7.07 -14.80 -9.12
CA LYS A 200 -5.62 -14.56 -9.22
C LYS A 200 -5.26 -13.88 -10.54
N ILE A 201 -4.34 -12.94 -10.48
CA ILE A 201 -3.72 -12.34 -11.69
C ILE A 201 -2.32 -12.93 -11.83
N ASN A 202 -2.14 -13.77 -12.85
CA ASN A 202 -0.89 -14.48 -13.10
C ASN A 202 0.09 -13.75 -14.03
N ASN A 203 -0.35 -12.68 -14.70
CA ASN A 203 0.48 -11.86 -15.58
C ASN A 203 0.46 -10.40 -15.10
N PRO A 204 1.59 -9.84 -14.63
CA PRO A 204 1.69 -8.45 -14.18
C PRO A 204 1.25 -7.41 -15.21
N ASN A 205 1.34 -7.70 -16.50
CA ASN A 205 0.91 -6.77 -17.55
C ASN A 205 -0.62 -6.55 -17.53
N ASN A 206 -1.37 -7.49 -16.96
CA ASN A 206 -2.82 -7.40 -16.79
C ASN A 206 -3.24 -6.64 -15.53
N LEU A 207 -2.27 -6.21 -14.70
CA LEU A 207 -2.55 -5.39 -13.52
C LEU A 207 -3.15 -4.05 -13.95
N LYS A 208 -4.04 -3.57 -13.09
CA LYS A 208 -4.86 -2.38 -13.30
C LYS A 208 -5.23 -1.78 -11.94
N ILE A 209 -5.74 -0.55 -11.94
CA ILE A 209 -6.18 0.09 -10.70
C ILE A 209 -7.27 -0.75 -10.00
N GLY A 210 -7.16 -0.87 -8.68
CA GLY A 210 -8.03 -1.69 -7.83
C GLY A 210 -7.56 -3.13 -7.64
N ASP A 211 -6.52 -3.57 -8.35
CA ASP A 211 -5.86 -4.85 -8.07
C ASP A 211 -5.00 -4.74 -6.82
N MET A 212 -4.74 -5.90 -6.20
CA MET A 212 -4.09 -5.95 -4.90
C MET A 212 -2.88 -6.85 -4.93
N LEU A 213 -1.76 -6.37 -4.40
CA LEU A 213 -0.60 -7.18 -4.04
C LEU A 213 -0.88 -7.77 -2.65
N ILE A 214 -0.81 -9.10 -2.53
CA ILE A 214 -1.34 -9.82 -1.39
C ILE A 214 -0.45 -10.98 -0.94
N LYS A 215 -0.32 -11.14 0.37
CA LYS A 215 0.18 -12.35 1.03
C LYS A 215 -0.88 -12.84 2.01
N GLY A 216 -1.54 -13.95 1.68
CA GLY A 216 -2.48 -14.61 2.59
C GLY A 216 -1.79 -15.18 3.84
N GLY A 217 -2.58 -15.48 4.86
CA GLY A 217 -2.13 -16.11 6.11
C GLY A 217 -2.19 -15.18 7.32
N SER A 218 -1.65 -15.66 8.45
CA SER A 218 -1.49 -14.90 9.69
C SER A 218 -0.05 -15.10 10.20
N PRO A 219 0.85 -14.12 10.03
CA PRO A 219 0.61 -12.79 9.49
C PRO A 219 0.53 -12.76 7.95
N GLY A 220 -0.47 -12.04 7.44
CA GLY A 220 -0.66 -11.68 6.04
C GLY A 220 -0.58 -10.16 5.85
N HIS A 221 -0.46 -9.70 4.61
CA HIS A 221 -0.51 -8.27 4.26
C HIS A 221 -1.13 -8.05 2.87
N ILE A 222 -1.74 -6.89 2.68
CA ILE A 222 -2.37 -6.52 1.41
C ILE A 222 -2.28 -5.03 1.17
N VAL A 223 -1.97 -4.66 -0.07
CA VAL A 223 -1.95 -3.27 -0.57
C VAL A 223 -2.68 -3.21 -1.90
N MET A 224 -3.26 -2.06 -2.23
CA MET A 224 -4.05 -1.87 -3.45
C MET A 224 -3.41 -0.87 -4.40
N ILE A 225 -3.49 -1.16 -5.70
CA ILE A 225 -3.12 -0.25 -6.77
C ILE A 225 -4.18 0.86 -6.86
N CYS A 226 -3.77 2.11 -6.70
CA CYS A 226 -4.66 3.28 -6.70
C CYS A 226 -4.42 4.25 -7.88
N ASP A 227 -3.27 4.15 -8.56
CA ASP A 227 -3.00 4.80 -9.85
C ASP A 227 -2.07 3.91 -10.69
N GLU A 228 -2.07 4.12 -12.00
CA GLU A 228 -1.11 3.50 -12.92
C GLU A 228 -0.73 4.44 -14.07
N ALA A 229 0.49 4.30 -14.55
CA ALA A 229 1.01 4.97 -15.74
C ALA A 229 1.83 3.98 -16.57
N VAL A 230 1.92 4.25 -17.87
CA VAL A 230 2.61 3.41 -18.85
C VAL A 230 3.54 4.26 -19.73
N ASN A 231 4.72 3.75 -20.06
CA ASN A 231 5.65 4.42 -20.99
C ASN A 231 5.40 3.98 -22.46
N SER A 232 6.24 4.45 -23.39
CA SER A 232 6.16 4.07 -24.82
C SER A 232 6.46 2.60 -25.09
N ASN A 233 7.22 1.94 -24.21
CA ASN A 233 7.61 0.54 -24.33
C ASN A 233 6.53 -0.42 -23.78
N GLY A 234 5.49 0.13 -23.13
CA GLY A 234 4.44 -0.66 -22.48
C GLY A 234 4.73 -0.98 -21.01
N ASP A 235 5.86 -0.51 -20.45
CA ASP A 235 6.18 -0.73 -19.04
C ASP A 235 5.26 0.09 -18.15
N LYS A 236 4.66 -0.59 -17.18
CA LYS A 236 3.72 0.01 -16.23
C LYS A 236 4.38 0.30 -14.88
N ILE A 237 3.95 1.39 -14.28
CA ILE A 237 4.25 1.76 -12.91
C ILE A 237 2.96 2.07 -12.15
N TYR A 238 2.97 1.87 -10.83
CA TYR A 238 1.77 1.87 -10.00
C TYR A 238 1.94 2.70 -8.73
N LEU A 239 0.86 3.34 -8.28
CA LEU A 239 0.78 3.85 -6.91
C LEU A 239 0.05 2.86 -6.03
N LEU A 240 0.52 2.73 -4.79
CA LEU A 240 -0.04 1.81 -3.81
C LEU A 240 -0.66 2.57 -2.65
N CYS A 241 -1.79 2.08 -2.15
CA CYS A 241 -2.36 2.51 -0.87
C CYS A 241 -2.56 1.31 0.06
N GLN A 242 -2.44 1.54 1.37
CA GLN A 242 -2.60 0.49 2.37
C GLN A 242 -3.20 1.01 3.68
N GLY A 243 -3.84 0.10 4.42
CA GLY A 243 -4.00 0.20 5.87
C GLY A 243 -2.89 -0.57 6.59
N ASN A 244 -3.07 -0.84 7.88
CA ASN A 244 -2.13 -1.64 8.66
C ASN A 244 -2.86 -2.49 9.72
N THR A 245 -2.12 -3.28 10.48
CA THR A 245 -2.62 -4.02 11.65
C THR A 245 -1.72 -3.70 12.85
N PRO A 246 -2.22 -3.06 13.93
CA PRO A 246 -3.59 -2.55 14.15
C PRO A 246 -4.06 -1.48 13.16
N ALA A 247 -5.34 -1.13 13.20
CA ALA A 247 -5.91 -0.13 12.32
C ALA A 247 -5.25 1.24 12.48
N GLN A 248 -5.00 1.89 11.34
CA GLN A 248 -4.42 3.22 11.24
C GLN A 248 -4.97 3.92 10.00
N SER A 249 -4.54 5.16 9.78
CA SER A 249 -4.89 5.94 8.59
C SER A 249 -4.51 5.19 7.32
N VAL A 250 -5.47 5.08 6.39
CA VAL A 250 -5.20 4.57 5.04
C VAL A 250 -4.36 5.60 4.30
N HIS A 251 -3.25 5.18 3.70
CA HIS A 251 -2.26 6.11 3.17
C HIS A 251 -1.67 5.63 1.85
N LEU A 252 -1.16 6.58 1.06
CA LEU A 252 -0.34 6.33 -0.12
C LEU A 252 1.08 5.97 0.30
N VAL A 253 1.58 4.84 -0.20
CA VAL A 253 2.88 4.31 0.17
C VAL A 253 3.98 4.93 -0.69
N LYS A 254 5.10 5.28 -0.06
CA LYS A 254 6.29 5.81 -0.72
C LYS A 254 7.20 4.67 -1.16
N ASN A 255 7.56 4.63 -2.44
CA ASN A 255 8.65 3.77 -2.90
C ASN A 255 9.99 4.28 -2.36
N LEU A 256 10.63 3.49 -1.48
CA LEU A 256 11.92 3.80 -0.88
C LEU A 256 13.10 3.21 -1.65
N GLU A 257 12.84 2.28 -2.58
CA GLU A 257 13.86 1.53 -3.32
C GLU A 257 14.28 2.22 -4.63
N ASP A 258 13.38 2.99 -5.25
CA ASP A 258 13.66 3.70 -6.50
C ASP A 258 13.29 5.18 -6.37
N SER A 259 14.29 6.00 -6.08
CA SER A 259 14.14 7.45 -5.89
C SER A 259 13.83 8.20 -7.19
N GLN A 260 14.10 7.61 -8.37
CA GLN A 260 13.86 8.26 -9.66
C GLN A 260 12.38 8.27 -10.03
N ILE A 261 11.65 7.21 -9.65
CA ILE A 261 10.22 7.09 -9.90
C ILE A 261 9.37 7.24 -8.63
N SER A 262 9.97 7.38 -7.44
CA SER A 262 9.22 7.51 -6.19
C SER A 262 8.15 8.62 -6.27
N PRO A 263 6.88 8.33 -5.89
CA PRO A 263 6.43 7.18 -5.10
C PRO A 263 5.93 5.97 -5.92
N TRP A 264 6.15 5.93 -7.22
CA TRP A 264 5.68 4.86 -8.10
C TRP A 264 6.46 3.56 -7.92
N TYR A 265 5.80 2.43 -8.13
CA TYR A 265 6.35 1.07 -8.03
C TYR A 265 6.31 0.36 -9.38
N ARG A 266 7.35 -0.42 -9.67
CA ARG A 266 7.28 -1.51 -10.66
C ARG A 266 6.79 -2.76 -9.93
N LEU A 267 5.84 -3.46 -10.53
CA LEU A 267 5.27 -4.68 -9.96
C LEU A 267 5.53 -5.84 -10.92
N GLU A 268 6.27 -6.81 -10.43
CA GLU A 268 6.56 -8.06 -11.12
C GLU A 268 5.95 -9.22 -10.35
N LYS A 269 5.77 -10.38 -10.99
CA LYS A 269 5.26 -11.59 -10.33
C LYS A 269 6.40 -12.37 -9.72
N ASP A 270 6.15 -13.00 -8.58
CA ASP A 270 7.12 -13.86 -7.89
C ASP A 270 8.42 -13.12 -7.52
N ALA A 271 8.35 -11.79 -7.44
CA ALA A 271 9.45 -10.90 -7.12
C ALA A 271 9.39 -10.45 -5.66
N VAL A 272 10.54 -10.01 -5.15
CA VAL A 272 10.63 -9.33 -3.85
C VAL A 272 10.24 -7.87 -4.03
N ILE A 273 9.15 -7.44 -3.39
CA ILE A 273 8.64 -6.07 -3.48
C ILE A 273 8.59 -5.45 -2.07
N PRO A 274 9.56 -4.59 -1.70
CA PRO A 274 9.49 -3.78 -0.49
C PRO A 274 8.42 -2.69 -0.63
N VAL A 275 7.50 -2.62 0.34
CA VAL A 275 6.39 -1.66 0.39
C VAL A 275 6.39 -0.99 1.77
N SER A 276 7.10 0.13 1.88
CA SER A 276 7.32 0.86 3.14
C SER A 276 7.90 -0.03 4.25
N ASN A 277 7.09 -0.47 5.20
CA ASN A 277 7.49 -1.23 6.37
C ASN A 277 7.27 -2.74 6.21
N TYR A 278 6.87 -3.19 5.02
CA TYR A 278 6.58 -4.60 4.73
C TYR A 278 7.23 -5.04 3.42
N THR A 279 7.82 -6.23 3.40
CA THR A 279 8.40 -6.82 2.19
C THR A 279 7.61 -8.04 1.73
N PHE A 280 7.08 -7.99 0.51
CA PHE A 280 6.49 -9.15 -0.15
C PHE A 280 7.61 -9.97 -0.79
N TYR A 281 8.03 -11.08 -0.18
CA TYR A 281 9.12 -11.92 -0.73
C TYR A 281 8.74 -12.71 -1.99
N SER A 282 7.44 -12.90 -2.23
CA SER A 282 6.90 -13.47 -3.47
C SER A 282 5.58 -12.78 -3.76
N SER A 283 5.63 -11.84 -4.71
CA SER A 283 4.47 -11.05 -5.09
C SER A 283 3.38 -11.91 -5.76
N LYS A 284 2.17 -11.86 -5.17
CA LYS A 284 0.95 -12.46 -5.71
C LYS A 284 -0.11 -11.37 -5.86
N PHE A 285 -0.96 -11.50 -6.87
CA PHE A 285 -1.95 -10.48 -7.18
C PHE A 285 -3.37 -11.04 -7.25
N VAL A 286 -4.34 -10.26 -6.75
CA VAL A 286 -5.77 -10.58 -6.78
C VAL A 286 -6.61 -9.38 -7.24
N ARG A 287 -7.84 -9.64 -7.70
CA ARG A 287 -8.80 -8.62 -8.16
C ARG A 287 -10.17 -8.84 -7.52
N PHE A 288 -10.86 -7.76 -7.15
CA PHE A 288 -12.27 -7.87 -6.77
C PHE A 288 -13.13 -8.44 -7.91
N LYS A 289 -14.16 -9.21 -7.54
CA LYS A 289 -15.16 -9.72 -8.48
C LYS A 289 -16.04 -8.57 -9.01
#